data_AF-A0A7Y3LC67-F1
#
_entry.id   AF-A0A7Y3LC67-F1
#
_cell.length_a   1.000
_cell.length_b   1.000
_cell.length_c   1.000
_cell.angle_alpha   90.00
_cell.angle_beta   90.00
_cell.angle_gamma   90.00
#
_symmetry.space_group_name_H-M   'P 1'
#
loop_
_entity.id
_entity.type
_entity.pdbx_description
1 polymer ?
#
loop_
_entity_poly.entity_id
_entity_poly.type
_entity_poly.pdbx_seq_one_letter_code
_entity_poly.pdbx_strand_id
1 'polypeptide(L)'
;MHASVLGVVLLGLAGLFLLRDREAGHQRASRTSGHSAAAMRSATPTLSARWFGDRSWPWSPGLLKSLERGSSVVVFGPTRSGKTRDVIAPILNAWQGSAIVTSVKDDIVNLTSSRRSAISQVFRLGLTGESSDIMWDPVLDCDDFKVARRVANLLSVSQVGFQTASSESRFWYTLAERTLAPLLLAANRMDGGVPLVMDWISAGSLEPAFERLDPFGDKDARLCLDSLRYWDEKQLSSVLLTLTAVLEPIVSAIQHLTKAGSLTSVRALSAGVSPFTIYLISPLSDQRRLAPYFAALNSLLIDRALARSGVLGTDKTLVVLDEAANTAPLPELAELASVGSGLGVLLLTALQDISQLRTCYGLASNTVVNNHRSKLFLPGISDPETLALAEALIGNGPSRLPNLSIREQPNGTAVLIQGRTPPRSVRLNARRWPFSREFR
;
A
#
# COMPACT_ATOMS: atom_id res chain seq x y z
N MET A 1 16.59 35.88 14.36
CA MET A 1 16.22 35.22 15.64
C MET A 1 14.84 34.61 15.47
N HIS A 2 14.59 33.43 16.06
CA HIS A 2 13.44 32.51 15.84
C HIS A 2 13.69 31.37 14.87
N ALA A 3 14.59 30.46 15.27
CA ALA A 3 14.70 29.10 14.75
C ALA A 3 14.94 28.14 15.93
N SER A 4 14.00 28.05 16.89
CA SER A 4 14.17 27.19 18.08
C SER A 4 12.87 26.83 18.83
N VAL A 5 11.74 26.56 18.16
CA VAL A 5 10.51 26.15 18.88
C VAL A 5 9.88 24.84 18.36
N LEU A 6 10.21 24.36 17.15
CA LEU A 6 9.61 23.12 16.63
C LEU A 6 10.20 21.82 17.21
N GLY A 7 11.37 21.86 17.86
CA GLY A 7 12.07 20.66 18.35
C GLY A 7 11.64 20.15 19.74
N VAL A 8 10.87 20.93 20.50
CA VAL A 8 10.56 20.61 21.92
C VAL A 8 9.21 19.91 22.10
N VAL A 9 8.29 20.02 21.13
CA VAL A 9 6.93 19.46 21.28
C VAL A 9 6.87 17.95 21.02
N LEU A 10 7.77 17.38 20.21
CA LEU A 10 7.80 15.94 19.91
C LEU A 10 8.48 15.07 20.98
N LEU A 11 9.36 15.64 21.81
CA LEU A 11 9.99 14.94 22.94
C LEU A 11 9.08 14.88 24.19
N GLY A 12 8.13 15.82 24.33
CA GLY A 12 7.23 15.89 25.49
C GLY A 12 6.18 14.78 25.55
N LEU A 13 5.71 14.28 24.40
CA LEU A 13 4.66 13.25 24.35
C LEU A 13 5.20 11.82 24.60
N ALA A 14 6.48 11.54 24.31
CA ALA A 14 7.11 10.26 24.59
C ALA A 14 7.52 10.11 26.08
N GLY A 15 7.88 11.21 26.75
CA GLY A 15 8.26 11.20 28.17
C GLY A 15 7.08 11.01 29.13
N LEU A 16 5.89 11.48 28.77
CA LEU A 16 4.72 11.40 29.65
C LEU A 16 4.11 9.99 29.75
N PHE A 17 4.35 9.11 28.77
CA PHE A 17 3.88 7.71 28.79
C PHE A 17 4.78 6.78 29.61
N LEU A 18 6.08 7.09 29.73
CA LEU A 18 7.03 6.25 30.48
C LEU A 18 7.04 6.50 31.99
N LEU A 19 6.42 7.60 32.46
CA LEU A 19 6.35 7.94 33.88
C LEU A 19 5.07 7.46 34.58
N ARG A 20 4.06 6.98 33.84
CA ARG A 20 2.78 6.54 34.43
C ARG A 20 2.75 5.07 34.87
N ASP A 21 3.74 4.27 34.47
CA ASP A 21 3.79 2.82 34.77
C ASP A 21 4.74 2.44 35.93
N ARG A 22 5.28 3.43 36.67
CA ARG A 22 6.26 3.16 37.75
C ARG A 22 5.75 3.31 39.18
N GLU A 23 4.47 3.60 39.38
CA GLU A 23 3.86 3.70 40.71
C GLU A 23 2.68 2.74 40.89
N ALA A 24 2.95 1.43 40.93
CA ALA A 24 2.09 0.47 41.63
C ALA A 24 2.84 -0.85 41.87
N GLY A 25 3.07 -1.20 43.14
CA GLY A 25 3.30 -2.58 43.54
C GLY A 25 4.69 -2.94 44.06
N HIS A 26 5.17 -2.27 45.11
CA HIS A 26 6.01 -2.90 46.12
C HIS A 26 5.15 -3.22 47.34
N GLN A 27 4.84 -4.49 47.59
CA GLN A 27 4.87 -5.07 48.94
C GLN A 27 4.62 -6.59 48.97
N ARG A 28 5.49 -7.24 49.77
CA ARG A 28 5.38 -8.50 50.51
C ARG A 28 5.66 -9.84 49.81
N ALA A 29 6.86 -10.32 50.11
CA ALA A 29 7.25 -11.71 50.14
C ALA A 29 6.59 -12.47 51.32
N SER A 30 6.22 -13.73 51.08
CA SER A 30 6.29 -14.79 52.09
C SER A 30 6.51 -16.15 51.40
N ARG A 31 7.54 -16.86 51.86
CA ARG A 31 7.90 -18.24 51.51
C ARG A 31 6.85 -19.23 52.00
N THR A 32 6.53 -20.24 51.19
CA THR A 32 6.38 -21.64 51.65
C THR A 32 6.68 -22.62 50.51
N SER A 33 7.23 -23.75 50.92
CA SER A 33 7.91 -24.83 50.22
C SER A 33 7.08 -25.64 49.22
N GLY A 34 7.79 -26.11 48.18
CA GLY A 34 7.73 -27.44 47.53
C GLY A 34 6.38 -28.06 47.20
N HIS A 35 6.17 -28.44 45.94
CA HIS A 35 5.70 -29.76 45.49
C HIS A 35 5.77 -29.78 43.94
N SER A 36 6.38 -30.83 43.41
CA SER A 36 6.45 -31.14 41.98
C SER A 36 5.05 -31.39 41.42
N ALA A 37 4.68 -30.70 40.33
CA ALA A 37 3.56 -31.12 39.50
C ALA A 37 3.81 -30.65 38.05
N ALA A 38 4.11 -31.63 37.20
CA ALA A 38 4.00 -31.52 35.77
C ALA A 38 2.58 -31.06 35.41
N ALA A 39 2.45 -29.88 34.79
CA ALA A 39 1.22 -29.44 34.18
C ALA A 39 1.54 -28.58 32.96
N MET A 40 1.40 -29.21 31.79
CA MET A 40 0.89 -28.64 30.56
C MET A 40 1.28 -27.17 30.29
N ARG A 41 2.47 -26.96 29.72
CA ARG A 41 2.74 -25.72 28.96
C ARG A 41 1.82 -25.73 27.74
N SER A 42 0.61 -25.20 27.88
CA SER A 42 -0.18 -24.73 26.73
C SER A 42 0.67 -23.66 26.04
N ALA A 43 1.33 -24.04 24.94
CA ALA A 43 2.03 -23.09 24.10
C ALA A 43 0.96 -22.16 23.49
N THR A 44 0.68 -21.04 24.15
CA THR A 44 -0.04 -19.93 23.53
C THR A 44 0.73 -19.60 22.26
N PRO A 45 0.15 -19.77 21.06
CA PRO A 45 0.84 -19.43 19.83
C PRO A 45 1.26 -17.97 19.94
N THR A 46 2.57 -17.72 19.85
CA THR A 46 3.12 -16.37 19.75
C THR A 46 2.28 -15.59 18.74
N LEU A 47 1.89 -14.35 19.04
CA LEU A 47 0.96 -13.55 18.22
C LEU A 47 1.28 -13.54 16.71
N SER A 48 2.54 -13.79 16.33
CA SER A 48 3.00 -13.92 14.95
C SER A 48 2.62 -15.23 14.24
N ALA A 49 2.29 -16.30 14.96
CA ALA A 49 1.73 -17.55 14.42
C ALA A 49 0.23 -17.43 14.06
N ARG A 50 -0.47 -16.44 14.62
CA ARG A 50 -1.87 -16.17 14.22
C ARG A 50 -1.97 -15.71 12.77
N TRP A 51 -1.01 -14.94 12.27
CA TRP A 51 -1.11 -14.26 10.96
C TRP A 51 -0.74 -15.11 9.76
N PHE A 52 0.07 -16.16 9.95
CA PHE A 52 0.45 -17.10 8.88
C PHE A 52 -0.19 -18.49 9.06
N GLY A 53 -1.18 -18.60 9.95
CA GLY A 53 -1.68 -19.88 10.43
C GLY A 53 -0.62 -20.68 11.21
N ASP A 54 -1.04 -21.79 11.83
CA ASP A 54 -0.08 -22.71 12.43
C ASP A 54 0.85 -23.29 11.34
N ARG A 55 2.16 -23.39 11.63
CA ARG A 55 3.15 -24.03 10.74
C ARG A 55 2.84 -25.50 10.45
N SER A 56 1.86 -26.09 11.16
CA SER A 56 1.32 -27.44 10.94
C SER A 56 0.50 -27.60 9.66
N TRP A 57 0.32 -26.55 8.83
CA TRP A 57 -0.22 -26.72 7.48
C TRP A 57 0.53 -27.86 6.77
N PRO A 58 -0.16 -28.93 6.34
CA PRO A 58 0.49 -30.09 5.73
C PRO A 58 1.26 -29.74 4.44
N TRP A 59 1.13 -28.49 3.97
CA TRP A 59 1.62 -27.99 2.68
C TRP A 59 2.39 -26.65 2.76
N SER A 60 2.83 -26.19 3.94
CA SER A 60 3.52 -24.89 4.06
C SER A 60 4.75 -24.81 3.12
N PRO A 61 4.80 -23.88 2.15
CA PRO A 61 5.91 -23.74 1.20
C PRO A 61 7.22 -23.49 1.95
N GLY A 62 8.34 -24.04 1.47
CA GLY A 62 9.66 -23.84 2.06
C GLY A 62 10.01 -22.35 2.27
N LEU A 63 9.45 -21.48 1.43
CA LEU A 63 9.48 -20.03 1.56
C LEU A 63 8.91 -19.52 2.90
N LEU A 64 7.68 -19.88 3.28
CA LEU A 64 7.03 -19.37 4.51
C LEU A 64 7.77 -19.78 5.78
N LYS A 65 8.38 -20.97 5.78
CA LYS A 65 9.24 -21.43 6.87
C LYS A 65 10.54 -20.62 6.96
N SER A 66 10.97 -20.07 5.82
CA SER A 66 12.24 -19.37 5.70
C SER A 66 12.13 -17.87 5.96
N LEU A 67 10.99 -17.24 5.70
CA LEU A 67 10.80 -15.81 5.93
C LEU A 67 10.80 -15.48 7.44
N GLU A 68 11.49 -14.39 7.78
CA GLU A 68 11.40 -13.80 9.10
C GLU A 68 9.95 -13.32 9.38
N ARG A 69 9.49 -13.48 10.62
CA ARG A 69 8.10 -13.13 10.96
C ARG A 69 7.97 -11.62 11.11
N GLY A 70 6.89 -11.07 10.55
CA GLY A 70 6.59 -9.64 10.69
C GLY A 70 7.57 -8.73 9.95
N SER A 71 8.30 -9.24 8.96
CA SER A 71 9.14 -8.42 8.07
C SER A 71 8.44 -8.13 6.75
N SER A 72 8.66 -6.93 6.23
CA SER A 72 8.36 -6.60 4.84
C SER A 72 9.34 -7.30 3.91
N VAL A 73 8.83 -7.77 2.76
CA VAL A 73 9.57 -8.55 1.77
C VAL A 73 9.59 -7.79 0.44
N VAL A 74 10.79 -7.61 -0.14
CA VAL A 74 10.93 -7.19 -1.53
C VAL A 74 11.36 -8.38 -2.39
N VAL A 75 10.75 -8.52 -3.56
CA VAL A 75 10.98 -9.62 -4.50
C VAL A 75 11.44 -9.03 -5.83
N PHE A 76 12.62 -9.45 -6.28
CA PHE A 76 13.17 -9.14 -7.60
C PHE A 76 13.06 -10.37 -8.50
N GLY A 77 12.58 -10.18 -9.72
CA GLY A 77 12.56 -11.24 -10.71
C GLY A 77 11.95 -10.80 -12.03
N PRO A 78 12.44 -11.26 -13.19
CA PRO A 78 11.93 -10.83 -14.49
C PRO A 78 10.48 -11.27 -14.73
N THR A 79 9.90 -10.89 -15.86
CA THR A 79 8.61 -11.44 -16.30
C THR A 79 8.67 -12.97 -16.38
N ARG A 80 7.56 -13.64 -16.04
CA ARG A 80 7.45 -15.12 -16.03
C ARG A 80 8.40 -15.87 -15.08
N SER A 81 9.08 -15.20 -14.16
CA SER A 81 9.93 -15.84 -13.12
C SER A 81 9.17 -16.54 -12.00
N GLY A 82 7.84 -16.42 -11.98
CA GLY A 82 6.99 -16.99 -10.92
C GLY A 82 6.70 -16.06 -9.74
N LYS A 83 7.01 -14.75 -9.80
CA LYS A 83 6.68 -13.78 -8.72
C LYS A 83 5.26 -13.96 -8.16
N THR A 84 4.25 -13.88 -9.02
CA THR A 84 2.84 -13.94 -8.61
C THR A 84 2.45 -15.34 -8.12
N ARG A 85 2.76 -16.38 -8.91
CA ARG A 85 2.36 -17.78 -8.63
C ARG A 85 3.12 -18.43 -7.48
N ASP A 86 4.44 -18.22 -7.41
CA ASP A 86 5.35 -19.01 -6.57
C ASP A 86 5.75 -18.26 -5.28
N VAL A 87 5.50 -16.95 -5.21
CA VAL A 87 5.83 -16.11 -4.05
C VAL A 87 4.61 -15.41 -3.49
N ILE A 88 3.94 -14.57 -4.29
CA ILE A 88 2.84 -13.72 -3.82
C ILE A 88 1.62 -14.54 -3.41
N ALA A 89 1.09 -15.38 -4.31
CA ALA A 89 -0.11 -16.15 -4.03
C ALA A 89 0.04 -17.08 -2.81
N PRO A 90 1.17 -17.81 -2.62
CA PRO A 90 1.36 -18.60 -1.42
C PRO A 90 1.43 -17.78 -0.12
N ILE A 91 2.07 -16.60 -0.14
CA ILE A 91 2.09 -15.70 1.03
C ILE A 91 0.69 -15.19 1.34
N LEU A 92 -0.03 -14.69 0.34
CA LEU A 92 -1.37 -14.13 0.48
C LEU A 92 -2.40 -15.17 0.96
N ASN A 93 -2.31 -16.41 0.46
CA ASN A 93 -3.21 -17.50 0.87
C ASN A 93 -2.93 -18.02 2.29
N ALA A 94 -1.70 -17.88 2.79
CA ALA A 94 -1.34 -18.23 4.16
C ALA A 94 -1.67 -17.11 5.15
N TRP A 95 -1.72 -15.86 4.69
CA TRP A 95 -2.05 -14.70 5.50
C TRP A 95 -3.46 -14.80 6.09
N GLN A 96 -3.63 -14.54 7.38
CA GLN A 96 -4.92 -14.60 8.09
C GLN A 96 -5.50 -13.21 8.41
N GLY A 97 -4.72 -12.15 8.26
CA GLY A 97 -5.16 -10.77 8.49
C GLY A 97 -5.81 -10.16 7.25
N SER A 98 -6.05 -8.85 7.29
CA SER A 98 -6.55 -8.11 6.13
C SER A 98 -5.48 -8.02 5.03
N ALA A 99 -5.89 -7.85 3.78
CA ALA A 99 -4.96 -7.67 2.67
C ALA A 99 -5.43 -6.58 1.70
N ILE A 100 -4.47 -5.80 1.20
CA ILE A 100 -4.65 -4.86 0.10
C ILE A 100 -3.72 -5.34 -1.00
N VAL A 101 -4.26 -5.63 -2.17
CA VAL A 101 -3.54 -6.33 -3.24
C VAL A 101 -3.65 -5.53 -4.52
N THR A 102 -2.55 -4.96 -4.97
CA THR A 102 -2.48 -4.24 -6.24
C THR A 102 -1.81 -5.10 -7.29
N SER A 103 -2.42 -5.23 -8.47
CA SER A 103 -1.82 -5.92 -9.62
C SER A 103 -2.38 -5.39 -10.94
N VAL A 104 -1.71 -5.73 -12.04
CA VAL A 104 -2.17 -5.49 -13.41
C VAL A 104 -2.89 -6.67 -14.06
N LYS A 105 -2.92 -7.81 -13.37
CA LYS A 105 -3.43 -9.06 -13.91
C LYS A 105 -4.40 -9.68 -12.93
N ASP A 106 -5.44 -10.29 -13.48
CA ASP A 106 -6.42 -11.05 -12.70
C ASP A 106 -5.86 -12.40 -12.20
N ASP A 107 -4.65 -12.80 -12.60
CA ASP A 107 -4.06 -14.07 -12.19
C ASP A 107 -3.92 -14.17 -10.66
N ILE A 108 -3.55 -13.10 -9.98
CA ILE A 108 -3.50 -13.05 -8.52
C ILE A 108 -4.87 -13.27 -7.89
N VAL A 109 -5.92 -12.70 -8.48
CA VAL A 109 -7.31 -12.84 -8.02
C VAL A 109 -7.76 -14.29 -8.20
N ASN A 110 -7.51 -14.87 -9.37
CA ASN A 110 -7.85 -16.26 -9.67
C ASN A 110 -7.13 -17.24 -8.75
N LEU A 111 -5.87 -16.97 -8.40
CA LEU A 111 -5.06 -17.84 -7.54
C LEU A 111 -5.40 -17.75 -6.04
N THR A 112 -6.06 -16.67 -5.60
CA THR A 112 -6.17 -16.37 -4.16
C THR A 112 -7.58 -16.05 -3.67
N SER A 113 -8.48 -15.52 -4.51
CA SER A 113 -9.78 -15.02 -4.06
C SER A 113 -10.63 -16.08 -3.36
N SER A 114 -10.74 -17.31 -3.88
CA SER A 114 -11.49 -18.40 -3.23
C SER A 114 -11.00 -18.68 -1.82
N ARG A 115 -9.68 -18.67 -1.60
CA ARG A 115 -9.10 -18.88 -0.27
C ARG A 115 -9.30 -17.66 0.63
N ARG A 116 -9.17 -16.45 0.08
CA ARG A 116 -9.38 -15.19 0.81
C ARG A 116 -10.84 -15.02 1.25
N SER A 117 -11.81 -15.44 0.44
CA SER A 117 -13.25 -15.40 0.80
C SER A 117 -13.59 -16.30 1.98
N ALA A 118 -12.80 -17.36 2.23
CA ALA A 118 -12.96 -18.20 3.42
C ALA A 118 -12.34 -17.59 4.70
N ILE A 119 -11.55 -16.51 4.57
CA ILE A 119 -10.84 -15.85 5.67
C ILE A 119 -11.46 -14.48 5.97
N SER A 120 -11.85 -13.75 4.93
CA SER A 120 -12.14 -12.33 4.95
C SER A 120 -13.23 -11.96 3.94
N GLN A 121 -13.91 -10.84 4.15
CA GLN A 121 -14.72 -10.25 3.08
C GLN A 121 -13.81 -9.82 1.92
N VAL A 122 -14.15 -10.21 0.70
CA VAL A 122 -13.34 -9.92 -0.51
C VAL A 122 -14.05 -8.86 -1.34
N PHE A 123 -13.31 -7.82 -1.70
CA PHE A 123 -13.71 -6.78 -2.62
C PHE A 123 -12.78 -6.77 -3.82
N ARG A 124 -13.34 -6.59 -5.01
CA ARG A 124 -12.60 -6.42 -6.26
C ARG A 124 -12.93 -5.04 -6.81
N LEU A 125 -11.94 -4.16 -6.78
CA LEU A 125 -11.99 -2.85 -7.40
C LEU A 125 -11.18 -2.93 -8.70
N GLY A 126 -11.89 -2.87 -9.81
CA GLY A 126 -11.31 -2.88 -11.15
C GLY A 126 -11.85 -1.71 -11.95
N LEU A 127 -10.99 -1.13 -12.78
CA LEU A 127 -11.33 0.03 -13.61
C LEU A 127 -11.76 -0.37 -15.03
N THR A 128 -11.69 -1.66 -15.39
CA THR A 128 -12.18 -2.22 -16.66
C THR A 128 -12.45 -3.73 -16.54
N GLY A 129 -13.61 -4.20 -17.03
CA GLY A 129 -13.95 -5.63 -17.17
C GLY A 129 -15.33 -5.98 -16.58
N GLU A 130 -15.98 -7.03 -17.09
CA GLU A 130 -17.34 -7.49 -16.73
C GLU A 130 -17.55 -7.87 -15.24
N SER A 131 -16.55 -7.65 -14.37
CA SER A 131 -16.50 -8.19 -13.00
C SER A 131 -16.03 -7.19 -11.92
N SER A 132 -16.01 -5.88 -12.20
CA SER A 132 -15.82 -4.89 -11.14
C SER A 132 -17.14 -4.65 -10.40
N ASP A 133 -17.22 -5.16 -9.17
CA ASP A 133 -18.40 -5.02 -8.31
C ASP A 133 -18.50 -3.61 -7.70
N ILE A 134 -17.34 -2.96 -7.50
CA ILE A 134 -17.23 -1.71 -6.74
C ILE A 134 -16.12 -0.82 -7.32
N MET A 135 -16.30 0.49 -7.25
CA MET A 135 -15.26 1.49 -7.53
C MET A 135 -15.19 2.54 -6.44
N TRP A 136 -13.99 3.05 -6.19
CA TRP A 136 -13.78 4.17 -5.28
C TRP A 136 -14.02 5.49 -6.01
N ASP A 137 -14.92 6.31 -5.48
CA ASP A 137 -15.02 7.72 -5.88
C ASP A 137 -14.31 8.57 -4.80
N PRO A 138 -13.21 9.28 -5.15
CA PRO A 138 -12.45 10.08 -4.19
C PRO A 138 -13.29 11.12 -3.43
N VAL A 139 -14.35 11.66 -4.03
CA VAL A 139 -15.23 12.65 -3.38
C VAL A 139 -15.93 12.06 -2.16
N LEU A 140 -16.22 10.76 -2.14
CA LEU A 140 -16.96 10.12 -1.03
C LEU A 140 -16.17 10.05 0.27
N ASP A 141 -14.84 10.19 0.24
CA ASP A 141 -14.00 10.30 1.44
C ASP A 141 -13.69 11.76 1.83
N CYS A 142 -14.08 12.75 1.02
CA CYS A 142 -13.75 14.16 1.20
C CYS A 142 -14.77 14.92 2.06
N ASP A 143 -15.13 14.39 3.23
CA ASP A 143 -16.05 15.07 4.18
C ASP A 143 -15.35 16.10 5.09
N ASP A 144 -14.02 16.07 5.14
CA ASP A 144 -13.15 17.01 5.85
C ASP A 144 -12.13 17.63 4.86
N PHE A 145 -11.86 18.93 5.00
CA PHE A 145 -10.98 19.64 4.07
C PHE A 145 -9.52 19.12 4.07
N LYS A 146 -9.01 18.63 5.20
CA LYS A 146 -7.66 18.06 5.26
C LYS A 146 -7.60 16.75 4.46
N VAL A 147 -8.66 15.95 4.54
CA VAL A 147 -8.78 14.74 3.71
C VAL A 147 -8.89 15.12 2.23
N ALA A 148 -9.71 16.11 1.88
CA ALA A 148 -9.84 16.59 0.51
C ALA A 148 -8.52 17.10 -0.08
N ARG A 149 -7.73 17.86 0.70
CA ARG A 149 -6.36 18.27 0.32
C ARG A 149 -5.43 17.08 0.15
N ARG A 150 -5.48 16.09 1.04
CA ARG A 150 -4.66 14.88 0.91
C ARG A 150 -5.01 14.11 -0.36
N VAL A 151 -6.29 13.93 -0.67
CA VAL A 151 -6.76 13.28 -1.89
C VAL A 151 -6.29 14.05 -3.13
N ALA A 152 -6.51 15.37 -3.17
CA ALA A 152 -6.05 16.21 -4.26
C ALA A 152 -4.53 16.14 -4.46
N ASN A 153 -3.77 16.15 -3.36
CA ASN A 153 -2.31 16.02 -3.39
C ASN A 153 -1.87 14.67 -3.95
N LEU A 154 -2.49 13.57 -3.52
CA LEU A 154 -2.19 12.23 -4.01
C LEU A 154 -2.49 12.08 -5.51
N LEU A 155 -3.58 12.69 -5.99
CA LEU A 155 -3.98 12.64 -7.39
C LEU A 155 -3.11 13.53 -8.30
N SER A 156 -2.69 14.71 -7.83
CA SER A 156 -2.02 15.71 -8.67
C SER A 156 -0.50 15.79 -8.51
N VAL A 157 0.03 15.68 -7.28
CA VAL A 157 1.43 16.05 -6.97
C VAL A 157 2.26 14.86 -6.55
N SER A 158 1.67 13.88 -5.88
CA SER A 158 2.40 12.72 -5.35
C SER A 158 2.64 11.63 -6.38
N GLN A 159 2.49 11.95 -7.67
CA GLN A 159 2.78 11.01 -8.74
C GLN A 159 4.28 10.78 -8.86
N VAL A 160 4.64 9.51 -9.02
CA VAL A 160 6.00 9.13 -9.32
C VAL A 160 6.41 9.66 -10.69
N GLY A 161 7.50 10.44 -10.71
CA GLY A 161 7.94 11.24 -11.86
C GLY A 161 7.64 12.74 -11.75
N PHE A 162 6.81 13.18 -10.80
CA PHE A 162 6.60 14.62 -10.53
C PHE A 162 7.92 15.32 -10.21
N GLN A 163 8.79 14.68 -9.41
CA GLN A 163 10.12 15.22 -9.07
C GLN A 163 11.09 15.28 -10.25
N THR A 164 10.80 14.63 -11.37
CA THR A 164 11.58 14.71 -12.61
C THR A 164 10.90 15.56 -13.70
N ALA A 165 9.67 16.01 -13.48
CA ALA A 165 8.93 16.86 -14.42
C ALA A 165 9.57 18.24 -14.59
N SER A 166 9.17 19.00 -15.61
CA SER A 166 9.63 20.38 -15.77
C SER A 166 9.16 21.26 -14.60
N SER A 167 9.86 22.37 -14.34
CA SER A 167 9.44 23.35 -13.32
C SER A 167 8.03 23.88 -13.58
N GLU A 168 7.70 24.11 -14.84
CA GLU A 168 6.38 24.55 -15.28
C GLU A 168 5.30 23.50 -15.00
N SER A 169 5.52 22.23 -15.36
CA SER A 169 4.56 21.17 -15.05
C SER A 169 4.33 21.05 -13.55
N ARG A 170 5.41 21.07 -12.74
CA ARG A 170 5.28 21.00 -11.27
C ARG A 170 4.46 22.17 -10.71
N PHE A 171 4.64 23.37 -11.24
CA PHE A 171 3.87 24.55 -10.87
C PHE A 171 2.37 24.34 -11.14
N TRP A 172 2.00 23.88 -12.34
CA TRP A 172 0.60 23.65 -12.70
C TRP A 172 -0.07 22.56 -11.87
N TYR A 173 0.61 21.43 -11.64
CA TYR A 173 0.09 20.36 -10.78
C TYR A 173 -0.04 20.79 -9.30
N THR A 174 0.82 21.70 -8.82
CA THR A 174 0.69 22.28 -7.47
C THR A 174 -0.52 23.20 -7.38
N LEU A 175 -0.80 24.00 -8.41
CA LEU A 175 -2.02 24.80 -8.47
C LEU A 175 -3.27 23.93 -8.62
N ALA A 176 -3.18 22.84 -9.39
CA ALA A 176 -4.24 21.86 -9.54
C ALA A 176 -4.60 21.24 -8.19
N GLU A 177 -3.63 20.79 -7.37
CA GLU A 177 -3.90 20.29 -6.01
C GLU A 177 -4.68 21.30 -5.15
N ARG A 178 -4.21 22.55 -5.11
CA ARG A 178 -4.85 23.63 -4.33
C ARG A 178 -6.26 23.94 -4.79
N THR A 179 -6.53 23.79 -6.09
CA THR A 179 -7.83 24.08 -6.71
C THR A 179 -8.78 22.89 -6.58
N LEU A 180 -8.27 21.68 -6.71
CA LEU A 180 -9.06 20.45 -6.64
C LEU A 180 -9.61 20.20 -5.23
N ALA A 181 -8.82 20.44 -4.19
CA ALA A 181 -9.19 20.15 -2.81
C ALA A 181 -10.54 20.78 -2.38
N PRO A 182 -10.80 22.09 -2.55
CA PRO A 182 -12.09 22.67 -2.20
C PRO A 182 -13.24 22.19 -3.11
N LEU A 183 -12.97 21.84 -4.37
CA LEU A 183 -13.99 21.29 -5.27
C LEU A 183 -14.43 19.88 -4.86
N LEU A 184 -13.50 19.03 -4.45
CA LEU A 184 -13.81 17.69 -3.91
C LEU A 184 -14.70 17.79 -2.66
N LEU A 185 -14.38 18.71 -1.75
CA LEU A 185 -15.18 18.96 -0.56
C LEU A 185 -16.58 19.47 -0.92
N ALA A 186 -16.67 20.46 -1.82
CA ALA A 186 -17.95 21.02 -2.24
C ALA A 186 -18.84 19.96 -2.90
N ALA A 187 -18.27 19.08 -3.74
CA ALA A 187 -19.01 17.97 -4.34
C ALA A 187 -19.49 16.96 -3.29
N ASN A 188 -18.69 16.68 -2.26
CA ASN A 188 -19.10 15.82 -1.15
C ASN A 188 -20.31 16.41 -0.39
N ARG A 189 -20.32 17.73 -0.14
CA ARG A 189 -21.45 18.46 0.48
C ARG A 189 -22.74 18.43 -0.35
N MET A 190 -22.65 18.06 -1.63
CA MET A 190 -23.80 17.90 -2.54
C MET A 190 -24.21 16.45 -2.76
N ASP A 191 -23.66 15.50 -1.99
CA ASP A 191 -23.82 14.06 -2.22
C ASP A 191 -23.42 13.66 -3.67
N GLY A 192 -22.46 14.38 -4.24
CA GLY A 192 -21.95 14.19 -5.59
C GLY A 192 -20.74 13.26 -5.66
N GLY A 193 -20.08 13.28 -6.81
CA GLY A 193 -18.88 12.49 -7.11
C GLY A 193 -17.90 13.26 -7.98
N VAL A 194 -16.80 12.61 -8.39
CA VAL A 194 -15.87 13.18 -9.38
C VAL A 194 -16.56 13.63 -10.67
N PRO A 195 -17.60 12.96 -11.21
CA PRO A 195 -18.35 13.44 -12.37
C PRO A 195 -18.91 14.87 -12.18
N LEU A 196 -19.45 15.20 -11.00
CA LEU A 196 -19.97 16.54 -10.70
C LEU A 196 -18.86 17.60 -10.72
N VAL A 197 -17.69 17.26 -10.17
CA VAL A 197 -16.51 18.15 -10.23
C VAL A 197 -16.09 18.38 -11.68
N MET A 198 -16.12 17.34 -12.51
CA MET A 198 -15.80 17.43 -13.93
C MET A 198 -16.83 18.23 -14.73
N ASP A 199 -18.10 18.20 -14.35
CA ASP A 199 -19.13 19.05 -14.96
C ASP A 199 -18.84 20.53 -14.71
N TRP A 200 -18.45 20.92 -13.48
CA TRP A 200 -18.06 22.31 -13.17
C TRP A 200 -16.83 22.76 -13.95
N ILE A 201 -15.80 21.91 -14.01
CA ILE A 201 -14.56 22.19 -14.75
C ILE A 201 -14.86 22.37 -16.23
N SER A 202 -15.68 21.50 -16.80
CA SER A 202 -16.02 21.49 -18.23
C SER A 202 -16.95 22.64 -18.62
N ALA A 203 -17.83 23.07 -17.70
CA ALA A 203 -18.66 24.26 -17.86
C ALA A 203 -17.88 25.57 -17.69
N GLY A 204 -16.66 25.52 -17.13
CA GLY A 204 -15.88 26.71 -16.78
C GLY A 204 -16.51 27.56 -15.66
N SER A 205 -17.52 27.01 -14.96
CA SER A 205 -18.26 27.70 -13.90
C SER A 205 -18.11 26.92 -12.60
N LEU A 206 -17.44 27.54 -11.63
CA LEU A 206 -17.22 26.98 -10.30
C LEU A 206 -18.24 27.52 -9.28
N GLU A 207 -19.11 28.45 -9.67
CA GLU A 207 -20.17 29.06 -8.86
C GLU A 207 -20.94 28.04 -8.00
N PRO A 208 -21.39 26.88 -8.53
CA PRO A 208 -22.10 25.90 -7.71
C PRO A 208 -21.27 25.36 -6.54
N ALA A 209 -19.95 25.26 -6.68
CA ALA A 209 -19.06 24.82 -5.61
C ALA A 209 -18.94 25.89 -4.50
N PHE A 210 -18.94 27.17 -4.86
CA PHE A 210 -18.87 28.28 -3.90
C PHE A 210 -20.09 28.33 -2.97
N GLU A 211 -21.28 28.09 -3.52
CA GLU A 211 -22.53 28.20 -2.76
C GLU A 211 -22.69 27.12 -1.69
N ARG A 212 -21.91 26.03 -1.78
CA ARG A 212 -22.11 24.81 -0.96
C ARG A 212 -21.17 24.66 0.21
N LEU A 213 -20.04 25.36 0.19
CA LEU A 213 -19.12 25.35 1.31
C LEU A 213 -19.66 26.26 2.43
N ASP A 214 -19.76 25.76 3.65
CA ASP A 214 -20.23 26.55 4.80
C ASP A 214 -19.21 27.67 5.13
N PRO A 215 -19.62 28.96 5.20
CA PRO A 215 -18.74 30.06 5.61
C PRO A 215 -17.91 29.80 6.86
N PHE A 216 -18.45 29.04 7.81
CA PHE A 216 -17.84 28.81 9.12
C PHE A 216 -17.20 27.43 9.24
N GLY A 217 -17.92 26.37 8.87
CA GLY A 217 -17.45 24.99 8.93
C GLY A 217 -16.35 24.66 7.90
N ASP A 218 -16.39 25.28 6.73
CA ASP A 218 -15.46 25.00 5.62
C ASP A 218 -14.57 26.21 5.30
N LYS A 219 -14.28 27.06 6.30
CA LYS A 219 -13.56 28.34 6.14
C LYS A 219 -12.28 28.23 5.30
N ASP A 220 -11.42 27.25 5.58
CA ASP A 220 -10.15 27.09 4.86
C ASP A 220 -10.36 26.72 3.39
N ALA A 221 -11.35 25.85 3.11
CA ALA A 221 -11.72 25.48 1.75
C ALA A 221 -12.29 26.67 0.98
N ARG A 222 -13.13 27.47 1.63
CA ARG A 222 -13.67 28.71 1.07
C ARG A 222 -12.58 29.71 0.76
N LEU A 223 -11.64 29.93 1.67
CA LEU A 223 -10.50 30.82 1.41
C LEU A 223 -9.70 30.38 0.18
N CYS A 224 -9.48 29.07 0.00
CA CYS A 224 -8.85 28.55 -1.21
C CYS A 224 -9.69 28.83 -2.46
N LEU A 225 -10.99 28.53 -2.42
CA LEU A 225 -11.88 28.71 -3.56
C LEU A 225 -12.08 30.20 -3.93
N ASP A 226 -12.30 31.07 -2.94
CA ASP A 226 -12.46 32.53 -3.09
C ASP A 226 -11.22 33.17 -3.73
N SER A 227 -10.04 32.63 -3.48
CA SER A 227 -8.82 33.12 -4.11
C SER A 227 -8.84 32.99 -5.64
N LEU A 228 -9.59 32.02 -6.19
CA LEU A 228 -9.70 31.80 -7.65
C LEU A 228 -10.49 32.90 -8.35
N ARG A 229 -11.36 33.64 -7.64
CA ARG A 229 -12.13 34.76 -8.21
C ARG A 229 -11.25 35.91 -8.67
N TYR A 230 -10.03 35.98 -8.16
CA TYR A 230 -9.06 37.03 -8.47
C TYR A 230 -8.01 36.60 -9.50
N TRP A 231 -8.08 35.36 -9.98
CA TRP A 231 -7.16 34.87 -11.00
C TRP A 231 -7.58 35.38 -12.37
N ASP A 232 -6.61 35.62 -13.26
CA ASP A 232 -6.95 35.92 -14.64
C ASP A 232 -7.54 34.70 -15.35
N GLU A 233 -8.39 34.95 -16.35
CA GLU A 233 -9.12 33.93 -17.09
C GLU A 233 -8.20 32.87 -17.72
N LYS A 234 -7.01 33.27 -18.17
CA LYS A 234 -6.03 32.38 -18.79
C LYS A 234 -5.38 31.45 -17.77
N GLN A 235 -5.02 31.96 -16.59
CA GLN A 235 -4.53 31.15 -15.48
C GLN A 235 -5.58 30.14 -15.00
N LEU A 236 -6.82 30.58 -14.81
CA LEU A 236 -7.92 29.71 -14.42
C LEU A 236 -8.12 28.60 -15.46
N SER A 237 -8.23 28.96 -16.74
CA SER A 237 -8.38 28.00 -17.84
C SER A 237 -7.25 26.97 -17.89
N SER A 238 -5.99 27.39 -17.66
CA SER A 238 -4.83 26.50 -17.66
C SER A 238 -4.86 25.49 -16.50
N VAL A 239 -5.31 25.91 -15.32
CA VAL A 239 -5.47 25.02 -14.17
C VAL A 239 -6.66 24.07 -14.36
N LEU A 240 -7.78 24.55 -14.89
CA LEU A 240 -8.93 23.70 -15.22
C LEU A 240 -8.56 22.61 -16.24
N LEU A 241 -7.75 22.92 -17.27
CA LEU A 241 -7.23 21.91 -18.20
C LEU A 241 -6.35 20.86 -17.50
N THR A 242 -5.53 21.30 -16.54
CA THR A 242 -4.71 20.37 -15.74
C THR A 242 -5.59 19.46 -14.88
N LEU A 243 -6.64 20.01 -14.26
CA LEU A 243 -7.61 19.23 -13.49
C LEU A 243 -8.38 18.22 -14.34
N THR A 244 -8.79 18.60 -15.55
CA THR A 244 -9.39 17.69 -16.53
C THR A 244 -8.48 16.50 -16.78
N ALA A 245 -7.18 16.73 -17.03
CA ALA A 245 -6.23 15.64 -17.25
C ALA A 245 -6.05 14.73 -16.02
N VAL A 246 -6.16 15.27 -14.80
CA VAL A 246 -6.07 14.50 -13.54
C VAL A 246 -7.32 13.64 -13.31
N LEU A 247 -8.51 14.16 -13.62
CA LEU A 247 -9.79 13.54 -13.26
C LEU A 247 -10.44 12.72 -14.38
N GLU A 248 -10.14 13.02 -15.65
CA GLU A 248 -10.66 12.27 -16.81
C GLU A 248 -10.50 10.75 -16.67
N PRO A 249 -9.35 10.22 -16.21
CA PRO A 249 -9.18 8.78 -16.12
C PRO A 249 -10.13 8.14 -15.11
N ILE A 250 -10.45 8.87 -14.04
CA ILE A 250 -11.38 8.45 -12.99
C ILE A 250 -12.80 8.50 -13.52
N VAL A 251 -13.19 9.58 -14.22
CA VAL A 251 -14.53 9.69 -14.82
C VAL A 251 -14.77 8.63 -15.87
N SER A 252 -13.81 8.41 -16.78
CA SER A 252 -13.89 7.35 -17.79
C SER A 252 -14.10 6.00 -17.13
N ALA A 253 -13.36 5.72 -16.05
CA ALA A 253 -13.52 4.47 -15.33
C ALA A 253 -14.89 4.36 -14.62
N ILE A 254 -15.37 5.43 -13.97
CA ILE A 254 -16.71 5.49 -13.34
C ILE A 254 -17.81 5.22 -14.37
N GLN A 255 -17.72 5.81 -15.57
CA GLN A 255 -18.70 5.62 -16.63
C GLN A 255 -18.74 4.18 -17.17
N HIS A 256 -17.63 3.45 -17.05
CA HIS A 256 -17.54 2.05 -17.47
C HIS A 256 -18.03 1.06 -16.40
N LEU A 257 -18.47 1.53 -15.23
CA LEU A 257 -19.10 0.66 -14.23
C LEU A 257 -20.32 -0.04 -14.82
N THR A 258 -20.43 -1.35 -14.57
CA THR A 258 -21.62 -2.10 -14.94
C THR A 258 -22.83 -1.54 -14.18
N LYS A 259 -24.05 -1.77 -14.70
CA LYS A 259 -25.30 -1.34 -14.01
C LYS A 259 -25.45 -1.92 -12.59
N ALA A 260 -24.74 -3.00 -12.27
CA ALA A 260 -24.72 -3.62 -10.94
C ALA A 260 -23.57 -3.11 -10.05
N GLY A 261 -22.61 -2.37 -10.62
CA GLY A 261 -21.49 -1.78 -9.90
C GLY A 261 -21.95 -0.64 -9.00
N SER A 262 -21.23 -0.44 -7.88
CA SER A 262 -21.50 0.65 -6.94
C SER A 262 -20.27 1.51 -6.69
N LEU A 263 -20.50 2.81 -6.44
CA LEU A 263 -19.47 3.69 -5.91
C LEU A 263 -19.33 3.48 -4.41
N THR A 264 -18.10 3.58 -3.91
CA THR A 264 -17.78 3.37 -2.51
C THR A 264 -16.74 4.36 -2.01
N SER A 265 -16.65 4.48 -0.69
CA SER A 265 -15.56 5.16 -0.01
C SER A 265 -14.57 4.16 0.58
N VAL A 266 -13.33 4.59 0.79
CA VAL A 266 -12.34 3.84 1.57
C VAL A 266 -12.90 3.54 2.96
N ARG A 267 -13.64 4.49 3.54
CA ARG A 267 -14.33 4.30 4.82
C ARG A 267 -15.29 3.11 4.77
N ALA A 268 -16.13 3.00 3.74
CA ALA A 268 -17.10 1.91 3.59
C ALA A 268 -16.42 0.55 3.37
N LEU A 269 -15.40 0.47 2.51
CA LEU A 269 -14.63 -0.76 2.24
C LEU A 269 -13.99 -1.38 3.48
N SER A 270 -13.78 -0.56 4.51
CA SER A 270 -13.10 -0.97 5.75
C SER A 270 -13.91 -0.64 7.01
N ALA A 271 -15.21 -0.35 6.86
CA ALA A 271 -16.17 -0.16 7.95
C ALA A 271 -16.64 -1.49 8.55
N GLY A 272 -16.62 -2.59 7.77
CA GLY A 272 -17.06 -3.93 8.16
C GLY A 272 -16.04 -4.75 8.99
N VAL A 273 -16.50 -5.92 9.47
CA VAL A 273 -15.78 -6.86 10.34
C VAL A 273 -14.44 -7.28 9.73
N SER A 274 -13.37 -7.13 10.52
CA SER A 274 -12.03 -7.63 10.21
C SER A 274 -12.03 -9.16 10.17
N PRO A 275 -11.34 -9.81 9.22
CA PRO A 275 -10.47 -9.22 8.20
C PRO A 275 -11.17 -8.95 6.85
N PHE A 276 -10.57 -8.09 6.02
CA PHE A 276 -10.99 -7.80 4.64
C PHE A 276 -9.87 -8.05 3.62
N THR A 277 -10.21 -8.29 2.36
CA THR A 277 -9.25 -8.34 1.24
C THR A 277 -9.73 -7.46 0.11
N ILE A 278 -8.92 -6.52 -0.31
CA ILE A 278 -9.23 -5.61 -1.42
C ILE A 278 -8.24 -5.88 -2.55
N TYR A 279 -8.75 -6.32 -3.70
CA TYR A 279 -7.99 -6.41 -4.94
C TYR A 279 -8.17 -5.14 -5.75
N LEU A 280 -7.07 -4.50 -6.11
CA LEU A 280 -6.99 -3.31 -6.95
C LEU A 280 -6.35 -3.74 -8.28
N ILE A 281 -7.19 -3.97 -9.29
CA ILE A 281 -6.72 -4.48 -10.58
C ILE A 281 -6.82 -3.39 -11.64
N SER A 282 -5.66 -3.03 -12.20
CA SER A 282 -5.56 -2.12 -13.35
C SER A 282 -5.30 -2.89 -14.63
N PRO A 283 -6.03 -2.69 -15.72
CA PRO A 283 -5.60 -3.24 -17.01
C PRO A 283 -4.24 -2.64 -17.41
N LEU A 284 -3.46 -3.41 -18.18
CA LEU A 284 -2.18 -2.96 -18.72
C LEU A 284 -2.32 -1.73 -19.66
N SER A 285 -3.45 -1.60 -20.36
CA SER A 285 -3.74 -0.49 -21.27
C SER A 285 -3.78 0.86 -20.56
N ASP A 286 -4.31 0.89 -19.33
CA ASP A 286 -4.57 2.13 -18.61
C ASP A 286 -3.69 2.30 -17.36
N GLN A 287 -2.77 1.36 -17.11
CA GLN A 287 -1.93 1.33 -15.91
C GLN A 287 -1.25 2.67 -15.63
N ARG A 288 -0.64 3.30 -16.63
CA ARG A 288 0.03 4.60 -16.44
C ARG A 288 -0.96 5.72 -16.16
N ARG A 289 -2.12 5.70 -16.81
CA ARG A 289 -3.14 6.74 -16.67
C ARG A 289 -3.84 6.66 -15.30
N LEU A 290 -3.99 5.45 -14.77
CA LEU A 290 -4.69 5.17 -13.51
C LEU A 290 -3.77 4.97 -12.31
N ALA A 291 -2.46 4.92 -12.51
CA ALA A 291 -1.46 4.86 -11.44
C ALA A 291 -1.69 5.89 -10.31
N PRO A 292 -2.05 7.16 -10.58
CA PRO A 292 -2.29 8.15 -9.53
C PRO A 292 -3.51 7.84 -8.68
N TYR A 293 -4.58 7.37 -9.32
CA TYR A 293 -5.79 6.91 -8.66
C TYR A 293 -5.50 5.70 -7.77
N PHE A 294 -4.79 4.69 -8.28
CA PHE A 294 -4.44 3.52 -7.48
C PHE A 294 -3.46 3.84 -6.35
N ALA A 295 -2.50 4.75 -6.57
CA ALA A 295 -1.59 5.22 -5.53
C ALA A 295 -2.38 5.94 -4.42
N ALA A 296 -3.30 6.83 -4.79
CA ALA A 296 -4.15 7.54 -3.83
C ALA A 296 -5.02 6.57 -3.01
N LEU A 297 -5.70 5.64 -3.69
CA LEU A 297 -6.53 4.62 -3.06
C LEU A 297 -5.73 3.72 -2.11
N ASN A 298 -4.56 3.23 -2.55
CA ASN A 298 -3.68 2.45 -1.68
C ASN A 298 -3.26 3.24 -0.45
N SER A 299 -2.84 4.50 -0.62
CA SER A 299 -2.38 5.35 0.48
C SER A 299 -3.46 5.51 1.55
N LEU A 300 -4.69 5.82 1.16
CA LEU A 300 -5.82 5.96 2.07
C LEU A 300 -6.21 4.63 2.75
N LEU A 301 -6.19 3.52 2.01
CA LEU A 301 -6.44 2.19 2.58
C LEU A 301 -5.37 1.81 3.61
N ILE A 302 -4.11 2.15 3.33
CA ILE A 302 -2.98 1.90 4.23
C ILE A 302 -3.09 2.77 5.49
N ASP A 303 -3.40 4.07 5.37
CA ASP A 303 -3.64 4.94 6.52
C ASP A 303 -4.70 4.36 7.45
N ARG A 304 -5.78 3.87 6.86
CA ARG A 304 -6.88 3.28 7.62
C ARG A 304 -6.47 1.97 8.27
N ALA A 305 -5.67 1.14 7.60
CA ALA A 305 -5.08 -0.05 8.20
C ALA A 305 -4.15 0.29 9.39
N LEU A 306 -3.30 1.32 9.26
CA LEU A 306 -2.42 1.81 10.32
C LEU A 306 -3.22 2.31 11.52
N ALA A 307 -4.24 3.14 11.28
CA ALA A 307 -5.12 3.67 12.33
C ALA A 307 -5.83 2.56 13.10
N ARG A 308 -6.36 1.54 12.39
CA ARG A 308 -7.02 0.38 13.01
C ARG A 308 -6.06 -0.46 13.85
N SER A 309 -4.87 -0.73 13.33
CA SER A 309 -3.85 -1.51 14.05
C SER A 309 -3.40 -0.80 15.34
N GLY A 310 -3.26 0.53 15.31
CA GLY A 310 -2.94 1.32 16.51
C GLY A 310 -4.00 1.24 17.61
N VAL A 311 -5.29 1.10 17.24
CA VAL A 311 -6.41 1.01 18.18
C VAL A 311 -6.65 -0.43 18.67
N LEU A 312 -6.66 -1.40 17.76
CA LEU A 312 -7.07 -2.77 18.05
C LEU A 312 -5.90 -3.68 18.41
N GLY A 313 -4.66 -3.32 18.05
CA GLY A 313 -3.42 -4.08 18.31
C GLY A 313 -3.32 -5.43 17.61
N THR A 314 -4.46 -5.99 17.16
CA THR A 314 -4.57 -7.29 16.53
C THR A 314 -4.79 -7.20 15.02
N ASP A 315 -5.31 -6.13 14.45
CA ASP A 315 -5.55 -6.08 13.00
C ASP A 315 -4.23 -5.86 12.24
N LYS A 316 -3.68 -6.93 11.65
CA LYS A 316 -2.54 -6.83 10.73
C LYS A 316 -3.01 -6.83 9.28
N THR A 317 -2.43 -5.95 8.48
CA THR A 317 -2.72 -5.83 7.05
C THR A 317 -1.49 -6.16 6.22
N LEU A 318 -1.64 -7.05 5.24
CA LEU A 318 -0.62 -7.32 4.22
C LEU A 318 -0.92 -6.47 2.99
N VAL A 319 0.01 -5.60 2.63
CA VAL A 319 -0.04 -4.80 1.41
C VAL A 319 0.84 -5.47 0.36
N VAL A 320 0.20 -6.01 -0.67
CA VAL A 320 0.85 -6.66 -1.79
C VAL A 320 0.88 -5.68 -2.95
N LEU A 321 2.08 -5.32 -3.40
CA LEU A 321 2.29 -4.42 -4.53
C LEU A 321 2.94 -5.23 -5.66
N ASP A 322 2.10 -5.84 -6.51
CA ASP A 322 2.57 -6.51 -7.72
C ASP A 322 2.81 -5.47 -8.82
N GLU A 323 4.02 -5.47 -9.37
CA GLU A 323 4.52 -4.40 -10.25
C GLU A 323 4.43 -3.01 -9.61
N ALA A 324 4.88 -2.88 -8.36
CA ALA A 324 4.76 -1.66 -7.54
C ALA A 324 5.23 -0.38 -8.24
N ALA A 325 6.28 -0.47 -9.06
CA ALA A 325 6.82 0.66 -9.81
C ALA A 325 5.86 1.20 -10.89
N ASN A 326 5.02 0.33 -11.46
CA ASN A 326 4.17 0.68 -12.60
C ASN A 326 2.70 0.86 -12.19
N THR A 327 2.18 0.05 -11.25
CA THR A 327 0.72 0.00 -10.97
C THR A 327 0.26 1.03 -9.94
N ALA A 328 0.99 1.16 -8.83
CA ALA A 328 0.63 2.07 -7.74
C ALA A 328 1.88 2.46 -6.96
N PRO A 329 2.71 3.36 -7.52
CA PRO A 329 3.93 3.74 -6.87
C PRO A 329 3.61 4.67 -5.69
N LEU A 330 3.86 4.18 -4.47
CA LEU A 330 3.50 4.84 -3.21
C LEU A 330 4.59 5.83 -2.77
N PRO A 331 4.30 7.13 -2.62
CA PRO A 331 5.28 8.12 -2.17
C PRO A 331 5.98 7.74 -0.85
N GLU A 332 5.21 7.21 0.09
CA GLU A 332 5.63 6.81 1.43
C GLU A 332 6.21 5.39 1.51
N LEU A 333 6.50 4.72 0.39
CA LEU A 333 6.93 3.31 0.38
C LEU A 333 8.15 3.05 1.29
N ALA A 334 9.11 3.98 1.31
CA ALA A 334 10.30 3.87 2.16
C ALA A 334 9.95 3.94 3.65
N GLU A 335 9.06 4.84 4.06
CA GLU A 335 8.60 4.97 5.44
C GLU A 335 7.79 3.75 5.86
N LEU A 336 6.84 3.31 5.03
CA LEU A 336 6.05 2.11 5.26
C LEU A 336 6.93 0.87 5.42
N ALA A 337 7.98 0.73 4.61
CA ALA A 337 8.93 -0.37 4.72
C ALA A 337 9.70 -0.35 6.06
N SER A 338 9.96 0.85 6.61
CA SER A 338 10.71 1.04 7.85
C SER A 338 9.85 0.78 9.10
N VAL A 339 8.76 1.52 9.24
CA VAL A 339 7.95 1.56 10.48
C VAL A 339 6.64 0.78 10.38
N GLY A 340 6.17 0.51 9.16
CA GLY A 340 4.85 -0.09 8.92
C GLY A 340 4.68 -1.42 9.65
N SER A 341 5.71 -2.27 9.69
CA SER A 341 5.65 -3.58 10.35
C SER A 341 5.31 -3.48 11.84
N GLY A 342 5.92 -2.52 12.54
CA GLY A 342 5.63 -2.21 13.95
C GLY A 342 4.20 -1.71 14.14
N LEU A 343 3.72 -0.92 13.17
CA LEU A 343 2.35 -0.39 13.12
C LEU A 343 1.33 -1.36 12.51
N GLY A 344 1.73 -2.60 12.22
CA GLY A 344 0.83 -3.66 11.75
C GLY A 344 0.50 -3.70 10.27
N VAL A 345 1.24 -2.96 9.45
CA VAL A 345 1.22 -3.06 7.99
C VAL A 345 2.50 -3.77 7.52
N LEU A 346 2.36 -4.90 6.82
CA LEU A 346 3.47 -5.60 6.19
C LEU A 346 3.43 -5.38 4.69
N LEU A 347 4.59 -5.16 4.08
CA LEU A 347 4.71 -5.00 2.63
C LEU A 347 5.20 -6.30 1.98
N LEU A 348 4.61 -6.64 0.85
CA LEU A 348 5.15 -7.57 -0.13
C LEU A 348 5.27 -6.85 -1.47
N THR A 349 6.46 -6.32 -1.73
CA THR A 349 6.74 -5.46 -2.88
C THR A 349 7.43 -6.28 -3.98
N ALA A 350 6.77 -6.45 -5.12
CA ALA A 350 7.34 -7.19 -6.25
C ALA A 350 7.79 -6.26 -7.37
N LEU A 351 9.04 -6.42 -7.78
CA LEU A 351 9.74 -5.61 -8.77
C LEU A 351 10.38 -6.52 -9.82
N GLN A 352 10.52 -6.03 -11.06
CA GLN A 352 11.26 -6.78 -12.07
C GLN A 352 12.77 -6.68 -11.81
N ASP A 353 13.22 -5.47 -11.54
CA ASP A 353 14.61 -5.09 -11.31
C ASP A 353 14.67 -3.81 -10.44
N ILE A 354 15.88 -3.43 -10.02
CA ILE A 354 16.12 -2.22 -9.24
C ILE A 354 15.98 -0.95 -10.07
N SER A 355 16.19 -1.03 -11.38
CA SER A 355 16.15 0.09 -12.33
C SER A 355 14.74 0.70 -12.40
N GLN A 356 13.68 -0.12 -12.31
CA GLN A 356 12.30 0.33 -12.15
C GLN A 356 12.13 1.19 -10.89
N LEU A 357 12.68 0.73 -9.76
CA LEU A 357 12.57 1.46 -8.50
C LEU A 357 13.35 2.78 -8.53
N ARG A 358 14.51 2.81 -9.19
CA ARG A 358 15.31 4.04 -9.39
C ARG A 358 14.59 5.05 -10.27
N THR A 359 13.96 4.59 -11.35
CA THR A 359 13.14 5.44 -12.21
C THR A 359 12.01 6.09 -11.41
N CYS A 360 11.41 5.34 -10.48
CA CYS A 360 10.28 5.81 -9.69
C CYS A 360 10.68 6.74 -8.52
N TYR A 361 11.68 6.34 -7.75
CA TYR A 361 11.99 6.93 -6.44
C TYR A 361 13.33 7.68 -6.42
N GLY A 362 14.08 7.69 -7.52
CA GLY A 362 15.42 8.29 -7.58
C GLY A 362 16.33 7.74 -6.49
N LEU A 363 16.94 8.65 -5.72
CA LEU A 363 17.83 8.31 -4.59
C LEU A 363 17.13 7.53 -3.47
N ALA A 364 15.81 7.71 -3.29
CA ALA A 364 15.07 7.03 -2.24
C ALA A 364 14.88 5.52 -2.52
N SER A 365 15.15 5.06 -3.74
CA SER A 365 15.11 3.63 -4.11
C SER A 365 15.98 2.75 -3.21
N ASN A 366 17.18 3.21 -2.85
CA ASN A 366 18.08 2.50 -1.94
C ASN A 366 17.46 2.36 -0.56
N THR A 367 16.83 3.43 -0.05
CA THR A 367 16.14 3.42 1.24
C THR A 367 14.97 2.44 1.23
N VAL A 368 14.17 2.42 0.15
CA VAL A 368 13.09 1.44 -0.02
C VAL A 368 13.64 0.02 0.11
N VAL A 369 14.67 -0.35 -0.65
CA VAL A 369 15.25 -1.70 -0.60
C VAL A 369 15.86 -2.03 0.75
N ASN A 370 16.58 -1.09 1.36
CA ASN A 370 17.23 -1.29 2.65
C ASN A 370 16.20 -1.55 3.76
N ASN A 371 15.09 -0.81 3.76
CA ASN A 371 14.03 -0.94 4.75
C ASN A 371 13.23 -2.25 4.61
N HIS A 372 13.21 -2.86 3.41
CA HIS A 372 12.71 -4.23 3.27
C HIS A 372 13.70 -5.23 3.88
N ARG A 373 13.38 -5.70 5.08
CA ARG A 373 14.27 -6.60 5.85
C ARG A 373 14.53 -7.94 5.16
N SER A 374 13.57 -8.45 4.38
CA SER A 374 13.73 -9.66 3.58
C SER A 374 13.79 -9.30 2.10
N LYS A 375 14.80 -9.84 1.40
CA LYS A 375 15.04 -9.61 -0.03
C LYS A 375 15.10 -10.96 -0.73
N LEU A 376 14.26 -11.14 -1.74
CA LEU A 376 14.13 -12.38 -2.50
C LEU A 376 14.53 -12.12 -3.96
N PHE A 377 15.49 -12.88 -4.48
CA PHE A 377 15.94 -12.80 -5.87
C PHE A 377 15.56 -14.08 -6.60
N LEU A 378 14.70 -13.97 -7.61
CA LEU A 378 14.29 -15.08 -8.47
C LEU A 378 15.31 -15.31 -9.59
N PRO A 379 15.34 -16.51 -10.19
CA PRO A 379 16.19 -16.80 -11.33
C PRO A 379 15.85 -15.98 -12.57
N GLY A 380 16.80 -15.94 -13.51
CA GLY A 380 16.63 -15.29 -14.81
C GLY A 380 16.83 -13.77 -14.83
N ILE A 381 17.19 -13.14 -13.70
CA ILE A 381 17.54 -11.71 -13.68
C ILE A 381 18.71 -11.45 -14.63
N SER A 382 18.51 -10.48 -15.54
CA SER A 382 19.51 -10.04 -16.52
C SER A 382 19.97 -8.60 -16.30
N ASP A 383 19.33 -7.86 -15.40
CA ASP A 383 19.68 -6.49 -15.06
C ASP A 383 20.99 -6.46 -14.24
N PRO A 384 22.07 -5.86 -14.75
CA PRO A 384 23.37 -5.87 -14.08
C PRO A 384 23.35 -5.18 -12.71
N GLU A 385 22.56 -4.11 -12.54
CA GLU A 385 22.47 -3.38 -11.28
C GLU A 385 21.81 -4.23 -10.18
N THR A 386 20.76 -4.97 -10.53
CA THR A 386 20.09 -5.90 -9.61
C THR A 386 21.01 -7.06 -9.22
N LEU A 387 21.79 -7.60 -10.17
CA LEU A 387 22.77 -8.64 -9.88
C LEU A 387 23.89 -8.12 -8.97
N ALA A 388 24.45 -6.94 -9.27
CA ALA A 388 25.48 -6.31 -8.44
C ALA A 388 24.99 -6.01 -7.01
N LEU A 389 23.75 -5.53 -6.88
CA LEU A 389 23.10 -5.35 -5.57
C LEU A 389 23.03 -6.70 -4.82
N ALA A 390 22.59 -7.75 -5.49
CA ALA A 390 22.45 -9.05 -4.86
C ALA A 390 23.80 -9.66 -4.46
N GLU A 391 24.83 -9.56 -5.31
CA GLU A 391 26.20 -9.97 -5.03
C GLU A 391 26.78 -9.20 -3.82
N ALA A 392 26.61 -7.88 -3.78
CA ALA A 392 27.04 -7.06 -2.65
C ALA A 392 26.35 -7.46 -1.33
N LEU A 393 25.07 -7.82 -1.39
CA LEU A 393 24.30 -8.27 -0.21
C LEU A 393 24.64 -9.71 0.21
N ILE A 394 25.03 -10.58 -0.73
CA ILE A 394 25.53 -11.92 -0.41
C ILE A 394 26.89 -11.80 0.29
N GLY A 395 27.75 -10.91 -0.23
CA GLY A 395 29.09 -10.67 0.28
C GLY A 395 30.01 -11.89 0.20
N ASN A 396 31.16 -11.80 0.86
CA ASN A 396 32.17 -12.87 0.91
C ASN A 396 32.04 -13.78 2.14
N GLY A 397 30.95 -13.66 2.89
CA GLY A 397 30.71 -14.42 4.11
C GLY A 397 30.23 -15.85 3.83
N PRO A 398 30.06 -16.67 4.87
CA PRO A 398 29.49 -18.00 4.71
C PRO A 398 28.09 -17.90 4.09
N SER A 399 27.92 -18.48 2.91
CA SER A 399 26.63 -18.58 2.21
C SER A 399 26.20 -20.04 2.11
N ARG A 400 24.90 -20.29 2.04
CA ARG A 400 24.32 -21.62 1.75
C ARG A 400 23.73 -21.63 0.34
N LEU A 401 24.47 -21.03 -0.58
CA LEU A 401 24.11 -20.96 -1.99
C LEU A 401 24.84 -22.07 -2.75
N PRO A 402 24.19 -22.69 -3.76
CA PRO A 402 24.93 -23.51 -4.71
C PRO A 402 25.93 -22.61 -5.48
N ASN A 403 26.98 -23.22 -6.05
CA ASN A 403 27.92 -22.55 -6.97
C ASN A 403 27.26 -22.24 -8.32
N LEU A 404 26.17 -21.47 -8.29
CA LEU A 404 25.43 -20.99 -9.43
C LEU A 404 25.14 -19.51 -9.21
N SER A 405 25.26 -18.71 -10.26
CA SER A 405 24.80 -17.33 -10.21
C SER A 405 23.30 -17.28 -9.90
N ILE A 406 22.81 -16.14 -9.41
CA ILE A 406 21.36 -15.94 -9.18
C ILE A 406 20.57 -16.22 -10.47
N ARG A 407 21.12 -15.80 -11.61
CA ARG A 407 20.52 -16.00 -12.93
C ARG A 407 20.31 -17.48 -13.26
N GLU A 408 21.24 -18.34 -12.86
CA GLU A 408 21.28 -19.77 -13.17
C GLU A 408 20.62 -20.65 -12.11
N GLN A 409 20.04 -20.05 -11.06
CA GLN A 409 19.32 -20.82 -10.05
C GLN A 409 18.19 -21.63 -10.71
N PRO A 410 17.90 -22.86 -10.25
CA PRO A 410 16.83 -23.66 -10.81
C PRO A 410 15.46 -22.97 -10.72
N ASN A 411 14.62 -23.17 -11.72
CA ASN A 411 13.23 -22.71 -11.67
C ASN A 411 12.50 -23.22 -10.41
N GLY A 412 11.67 -22.36 -9.81
CA GLY A 412 10.99 -22.66 -8.55
C GLY A 412 11.89 -22.58 -7.32
N THR A 413 13.05 -21.93 -7.43
CA THR A 413 13.91 -21.53 -6.30
C THR A 413 14.09 -20.02 -6.27
N ALA A 414 14.61 -19.51 -5.16
CA ALA A 414 14.98 -18.12 -4.99
C ALA A 414 16.15 -17.97 -4.03
N VAL A 415 16.96 -16.94 -4.21
CA VAL A 415 17.95 -16.53 -3.21
C VAL A 415 17.28 -15.61 -2.20
N LEU A 416 17.29 -16.02 -0.93
CA LEU A 416 16.75 -15.24 0.20
C LEU A 416 17.90 -14.65 1.00
N ILE A 417 17.86 -13.33 1.16
CA ILE A 417 18.76 -12.54 2.03
C ILE A 417 17.88 -11.83 3.06
N GLN A 418 18.14 -12.03 4.35
CA GLN A 418 17.36 -11.37 5.39
C GLN A 418 18.12 -11.25 6.72
N GLY A 419 17.95 -10.09 7.37
CA GLY A 419 18.45 -9.82 8.71
C GLY A 419 19.91 -10.27 8.91
N ARG A 420 20.15 -11.06 9.96
CA ARG A 420 21.48 -11.60 10.32
C ARG A 420 21.69 -13.05 9.85
N THR A 421 20.79 -13.58 9.03
CA THR A 421 20.88 -14.97 8.57
C THR A 421 21.73 -15.07 7.30
N PRO A 422 22.60 -16.11 7.17
CA PRO A 422 23.36 -16.34 5.95
C PRO A 422 22.46 -16.40 4.71
N PRO A 423 22.88 -15.79 3.58
CA PRO A 423 22.21 -15.93 2.30
C PRO A 423 22.00 -17.41 1.96
N ARG A 424 20.81 -17.77 1.48
CA ARG A 424 20.46 -19.16 1.17
C ARG A 424 19.50 -19.29 0.01
N SER A 425 19.57 -20.42 -0.69
CA SER A 425 18.56 -20.79 -1.69
C SER A 425 17.35 -21.41 -1.00
N VAL A 426 16.14 -20.96 -1.37
CA VAL A 426 14.87 -21.46 -0.85
C VAL A 426 14.02 -22.03 -1.99
N ARG A 427 13.32 -23.14 -1.73
CA ARG A 427 12.37 -23.71 -2.69
C ARG A 427 11.01 -23.04 -2.58
N LEU A 428 10.47 -22.60 -3.71
CA LEU A 428 9.18 -21.92 -3.82
C LEU A 428 8.01 -22.88 -4.04
N ASN A 429 8.28 -24.07 -4.60
CA ASN A 429 7.41 -25.26 -4.60
C ASN A 429 5.90 -25.02 -4.86
N ALA A 430 5.55 -24.35 -5.97
CA ALA A 430 4.15 -24.15 -6.37
C ALA A 430 3.44 -25.39 -6.95
N ARG A 431 4.16 -26.49 -7.24
CA ARG A 431 3.59 -27.72 -7.84
C ARG A 431 2.68 -28.54 -6.92
N ARG A 432 2.58 -28.18 -5.63
CA ARG A 432 1.74 -28.88 -4.62
C ARG A 432 0.68 -27.98 -4.01
N TRP A 433 0.21 -26.96 -4.73
CA TRP A 433 -0.95 -26.19 -4.30
C TRP A 433 -2.24 -26.96 -4.69
N PRO A 434 -3.13 -27.33 -3.75
CA PRO A 434 -4.29 -28.18 -4.07
C PRO A 434 -5.22 -27.57 -5.13
N PHE A 435 -5.30 -26.24 -5.20
CA PHE A 435 -6.11 -25.53 -6.20
C PHE A 435 -5.45 -25.43 -7.58
N SER A 436 -4.22 -25.94 -7.78
CA SER A 436 -3.61 -25.96 -9.12
C SER A 436 -4.17 -27.05 -10.03
N ARG A 437 -5.00 -27.96 -9.52
CA ARG A 437 -5.65 -29.01 -10.33
C ARG A 437 -6.94 -28.54 -11.00
N GLU A 438 -7.58 -27.48 -10.48
CA GLU A 438 -8.78 -26.88 -11.08
C GLU A 438 -8.46 -25.93 -12.25
N PHE A 439 -7.18 -25.70 -12.54
CA PHE A 439 -6.73 -24.73 -13.54
C PHE A 439 -5.58 -25.26 -14.41
N ARG A 440 -5.62 -26.56 -14.77
CA ARG A 440 -4.76 -27.12 -15.82
C ARG A 440 -5.41 -27.02 -17.18
#